data_AF-A0A558D9L1-F1
#
_entry.id   AF-A0A558D9L1-F1
#
_cell.length_a   1.000
_cell.length_b   1.000
_cell.length_c   1.000
_cell.angle_alpha   90.00
_cell.angle_beta   90.00
_cell.angle_gamma   90.00
#
_symmetry.space_group_name_H-M   'P 1'
#
loop_
_entity.id
_entity.type
_entity.pdbx_description
1 polymer ?
#
loop_
_entity_poly.entity_id
_entity_poly.type
_entity_poly.pdbx_seq_one_letter_code
_entity_poly.pdbx_strand_id
1 'polypeptide(L)'
;MSSRLTGVSRLLGAVICAGLLFGAGIAQAEPAHRGGDGDRRGGWVDPRFARGVVVPRLPQGHRVVRHRDIDFYYASGHWFRPMGARFVVVAPPIGLVVPVLPNGFVSVTIGGRSLYRYDDTYYARHDRGYVVVEPPRQDDARRASGGEDRLFVYPKMNQSEKVQATDRYECHEWGSVQTGYDPTLSYGGVGPEQAESLRADYLRAMTACLEARGYTVR
;
A
#
# COMPACT_ATOMS: atom_id res chain seq x y z
N MET A 1 25.41 38.36 -44.60
CA MET A 1 25.24 38.15 -46.05
C MET A 1 25.82 36.78 -46.43
N SER A 2 24.95 35.82 -46.75
CA SER A 2 25.17 34.57 -47.53
C SER A 2 23.81 33.85 -47.55
N SER A 3 23.00 33.88 -48.63
CA SER A 3 23.07 33.09 -49.88
C SER A 3 23.02 31.58 -49.60
N ARG A 4 22.13 30.70 -50.13
CA ARG A 4 21.14 30.63 -51.23
C ARG A 4 20.26 29.37 -50.96
N LEU A 5 18.93 29.35 -51.19
CA LEU A 5 18.22 28.75 -52.36
C LEU A 5 18.72 27.32 -52.71
N THR A 6 17.91 26.25 -52.76
CA THR A 6 16.84 25.92 -53.75
C THR A 6 16.24 24.53 -53.42
N GLY A 7 14.97 24.27 -53.80
CA GLY A 7 14.45 22.88 -53.85
C GLY A 7 12.93 22.72 -53.81
N VAL A 8 12.21 23.32 -54.76
CA VAL A 8 10.77 23.06 -55.04
C VAL A 8 10.64 21.92 -56.06
N SER A 9 9.43 21.35 -56.20
CA SER A 9 8.85 20.63 -57.36
C SER A 9 8.86 19.08 -57.22
N ARG A 10 7.82 18.27 -57.48
CA ARG A 10 6.57 18.35 -58.30
C ARG A 10 5.53 17.33 -57.74
N LEU A 11 4.28 17.71 -57.53
CA LEU A 11 3.06 17.54 -58.38
C LEU A 11 2.48 16.11 -58.53
N LEU A 12 1.19 16.06 -58.19
CA LEU A 12 0.04 15.29 -58.71
C LEU A 12 0.02 13.76 -58.64
N GLY A 13 -1.09 13.28 -58.08
CA GLY A 13 -1.63 11.94 -58.33
C GLY A 13 -2.88 11.65 -57.49
N ALA A 14 -3.98 12.34 -57.77
CA ALA A 14 -5.30 11.94 -57.26
C ALA A 14 -5.88 10.85 -58.15
N VAL A 15 -6.12 9.66 -57.61
CA VAL A 15 -7.02 8.65 -58.19
C VAL A 15 -7.96 8.17 -57.09
N ILE A 16 -9.24 8.49 -57.28
CA ILE A 16 -10.37 8.00 -56.50
C ILE A 16 -10.81 6.69 -57.15
N CYS A 17 -10.83 5.59 -56.38
CA CYS A 17 -11.66 4.43 -56.69
C CYS A 17 -12.35 3.95 -55.41
N ALA A 18 -13.68 4.05 -55.44
CA ALA A 18 -14.58 3.54 -54.44
C ALA A 18 -14.55 2.00 -54.41
N GLY A 19 -14.52 1.43 -53.21
CA GLY A 19 -14.62 0.00 -52.97
C GLY A 19 -15.14 -0.26 -51.56
N LEU A 20 -16.46 -0.21 -51.40
CA LEU A 20 -17.18 -0.70 -50.23
C LEU A 20 -16.96 -2.22 -50.14
N LEU A 21 -16.20 -2.68 -49.15
CA LEU A 21 -16.26 -4.05 -48.66
C LEU A 21 -16.39 -4.01 -47.14
N PHE A 22 -17.58 -4.38 -46.69
CA PHE A 22 -17.89 -4.79 -45.32
C PHE A 22 -17.01 -5.99 -44.95
N GLY A 23 -15.92 -5.75 -44.23
CA GLY A 23 -15.18 -6.76 -43.48
C GLY A 23 -15.49 -6.60 -42.01
N ALA A 24 -16.23 -7.56 -41.44
CA ALA A 24 -16.54 -7.61 -40.02
C ALA A 24 -15.23 -7.66 -39.20
N GLY A 25 -14.90 -6.55 -38.54
CA GLY A 25 -13.86 -6.52 -37.53
C GLY A 25 -14.31 -7.36 -36.34
N ILE A 26 -13.85 -8.60 -36.27
CA ILE A 26 -13.79 -9.33 -35.01
C ILE A 26 -12.79 -8.60 -34.12
N ALA A 27 -13.30 -7.69 -33.31
CA ALA A 27 -12.60 -7.17 -32.15
C ALA A 27 -12.28 -8.38 -31.27
N GLN A 28 -11.06 -8.90 -31.40
CA GLN A 28 -10.52 -9.82 -30.42
C GLN A 28 -10.37 -9.00 -29.14
N ALA A 29 -11.28 -9.23 -28.20
CA ALA A 29 -11.16 -8.70 -26.86
C ALA A 29 -9.83 -9.22 -26.31
N GLU A 30 -8.87 -8.31 -26.13
CA GLU A 30 -7.67 -8.58 -25.33
C GLU A 30 -8.14 -9.15 -24.00
N PRO A 31 -7.59 -10.30 -23.55
CA PRO A 31 -7.86 -10.76 -22.21
C PRO A 31 -7.37 -9.65 -21.27
N ALA A 32 -8.33 -9.03 -20.59
CA ALA A 32 -8.06 -8.04 -19.57
C ALA A 32 -7.00 -8.62 -18.64
N HIS A 33 -5.82 -7.98 -18.63
CA HIS A 33 -4.81 -8.16 -17.61
C HIS A 33 -5.47 -7.89 -16.26
N ARG A 34 -5.97 -8.95 -15.62
CA ARG A 34 -6.48 -8.89 -14.25
C ARG A 34 -5.25 -8.87 -13.35
N GLY A 35 -4.96 -7.68 -12.88
CA GLY A 35 -3.74 -7.37 -12.14
C GLY A 35 -3.64 -8.05 -10.79
N GLY A 36 -2.49 -7.81 -10.18
CA GLY A 36 -2.29 -7.96 -8.75
C GLY A 36 -1.12 -8.85 -8.41
N ASP A 37 0.09 -8.35 -8.67
CA ASP A 37 1.32 -8.83 -8.06
C ASP A 37 1.17 -8.88 -6.52
N GLY A 38 1.30 -10.09 -5.97
CA GLY A 38 1.95 -10.43 -4.71
C GLY A 38 1.54 -9.74 -3.41
N ASP A 39 0.78 -10.46 -2.57
CA ASP A 39 1.16 -10.57 -1.16
C ASP A 39 1.62 -12.01 -0.86
N ARG A 40 2.93 -12.15 -0.66
CA ARG A 40 3.61 -13.42 -0.34
C ARG A 40 3.55 -13.68 1.17
N ARG A 41 2.35 -13.92 1.71
CA ARG A 41 2.15 -14.56 3.02
C ARG A 41 1.19 -15.76 2.95
N GLY A 42 1.63 -16.79 2.22
CA GLY A 42 1.44 -18.21 2.52
C GLY A 42 0.19 -18.71 3.26
N GLY A 43 -1.02 -18.28 2.89
CA GLY A 43 -2.25 -18.95 3.24
C GLY A 43 -2.88 -19.52 1.97
N TRP A 44 -3.07 -20.84 1.90
CA TRP A 44 -3.85 -21.44 0.82
C TRP A 44 -5.29 -20.91 0.95
N VAL A 45 -5.69 -19.95 0.12
CA VAL A 45 -7.08 -19.46 0.08
C VAL A 45 -7.91 -20.60 -0.49
N ASP A 46 -8.75 -21.23 0.33
CA ASP A 46 -9.66 -22.28 -0.14
C ASP A 46 -10.54 -21.68 -1.25
N PRO A 47 -10.42 -22.16 -2.51
CA PRO A 47 -11.14 -21.59 -3.65
C PRO A 47 -12.66 -21.61 -3.48
N ARG A 48 -13.19 -22.49 -2.62
CA ARG A 48 -14.61 -22.57 -2.29
C ARG A 48 -15.12 -21.36 -1.51
N PHE A 49 -14.22 -20.60 -0.91
CA PHE A 49 -14.53 -19.41 -0.13
C PHE A 49 -13.86 -18.14 -0.68
N ALA A 50 -13.43 -18.15 -1.95
CA ALA A 50 -12.97 -16.93 -2.59
C ALA A 50 -14.10 -15.88 -2.70
N ARG A 51 -13.74 -14.59 -2.66
CA ARG A 51 -14.71 -13.50 -2.78
C ARG A 51 -15.52 -13.63 -4.07
N GLY A 52 -16.84 -13.46 -3.98
CA GLY A 52 -17.78 -13.62 -5.10
C GLY A 52 -18.28 -15.05 -5.31
N VAL A 53 -17.68 -16.06 -4.67
CA VAL A 53 -18.17 -17.44 -4.76
C VAL A 53 -19.52 -17.57 -4.06
N VAL A 54 -20.43 -18.32 -4.69
CA VAL A 54 -21.78 -18.58 -4.17
C VAL A 54 -21.79 -19.96 -3.52
N VAL A 55 -22.17 -20.01 -2.25
CA VAL A 55 -22.29 -21.25 -1.48
C VAL A 55 -23.77 -21.56 -1.21
N PRO A 56 -24.18 -22.82 -1.32
CA PRO A 56 -25.57 -23.21 -1.08
C PRO A 56 -25.94 -23.20 0.40
N ARG A 57 -24.97 -23.42 1.30
CA ARG A 57 -25.14 -23.48 2.75
C ARG A 57 -23.94 -22.87 3.43
N LEU A 58 -24.18 -22.20 4.56
CA LEU A 58 -23.12 -21.63 5.39
C LEU A 58 -22.38 -22.72 6.17
N PRO A 59 -21.08 -22.54 6.46
CA PRO A 59 -20.40 -23.39 7.43
C PRO A 59 -21.10 -23.37 8.80
N GLN A 60 -20.95 -24.47 9.55
CA GLN A 60 -21.44 -24.55 10.93
C GLN A 60 -20.73 -23.53 11.83
N GLY A 61 -21.40 -23.07 12.88
CA GLY A 61 -20.84 -22.10 13.83
C GLY A 61 -20.72 -20.68 13.28
N HIS A 62 -21.43 -20.35 12.19
CA HIS A 62 -21.46 -18.99 11.68
C HIS A 62 -22.07 -18.02 12.69
N ARG A 63 -21.60 -16.78 12.68
CA ARG A 63 -22.13 -15.68 13.50
C ARG A 63 -22.89 -14.72 12.62
N VAL A 64 -24.02 -14.22 13.12
CA VAL A 64 -24.82 -13.21 12.42
C VAL A 64 -24.45 -11.83 12.95
N VAL A 65 -24.16 -10.91 12.03
CA VAL A 65 -23.90 -9.50 12.32
C VAL A 65 -24.82 -8.66 11.46
N ARG A 66 -25.74 -7.96 12.12
CA ARG A 66 -26.65 -7.00 11.49
C ARG A 66 -25.87 -5.73 11.15
N HIS A 67 -25.90 -5.31 9.89
CA HIS A 67 -25.42 -4.00 9.48
C HIS A 67 -26.49 -3.32 8.64
N ARG A 68 -27.04 -2.20 9.17
CA ARG A 68 -28.26 -1.58 8.65
C ARG A 68 -29.40 -2.62 8.68
N ASP A 69 -30.10 -2.83 7.57
CA ASP A 69 -31.19 -3.80 7.45
C ASP A 69 -30.77 -5.12 6.79
N ILE A 70 -29.46 -5.39 6.73
CA ILE A 70 -28.91 -6.60 6.10
C ILE A 70 -28.15 -7.42 7.15
N ASP A 71 -28.47 -8.70 7.23
CA ASP A 71 -27.71 -9.67 8.01
C ASP A 71 -26.51 -10.17 7.21
N PHE A 72 -25.32 -10.00 7.79
CA PHE A 72 -24.08 -10.60 7.30
C PHE A 72 -23.72 -11.79 8.18
N TYR A 73 -23.14 -12.81 7.57
CA TYR A 73 -22.75 -14.04 8.26
C TYR A 73 -21.24 -14.17 8.21
N TYR A 74 -20.62 -14.43 9.36
CA TYR A 74 -19.17 -14.65 9.46
C TYR A 74 -18.89 -16.11 9.84
N ALA A 75 -18.07 -16.80 9.06
CA ALA A 75 -17.66 -18.17 9.34
C ALA A 75 -16.26 -18.46 8.79
N SER A 76 -15.41 -19.11 9.59
CA SER A 76 -14.07 -19.58 9.17
C SER A 76 -13.21 -18.51 8.48
N GLY A 77 -13.24 -17.25 8.95
CA GLY A 77 -12.48 -16.14 8.35
C GLY A 77 -13.18 -15.43 7.19
N HIS A 78 -14.33 -15.91 6.74
CA HIS A 78 -15.02 -15.39 5.56
C HIS A 78 -16.35 -14.74 5.92
N TRP A 79 -16.71 -13.72 5.14
CA TRP A 79 -17.99 -13.00 5.25
C TRP A 79 -18.93 -13.42 4.14
N PHE A 80 -20.20 -13.59 4.46
CA PHE A 80 -21.24 -14.00 3.55
C PHE A 80 -22.43 -13.06 3.66
N ARG A 81 -23.08 -12.79 2.52
CA ARG A 81 -24.39 -12.12 2.48
C ARG A 81 -25.44 -13.04 1.86
N PRO A 82 -26.72 -12.88 2.18
CA PRO A 82 -27.79 -13.64 1.54
C PRO A 82 -27.92 -13.24 0.06
N MET A 83 -28.19 -14.23 -0.78
CA MET A 83 -28.45 -14.08 -2.21
C MET A 83 -29.52 -15.08 -2.63
N GLY A 84 -30.79 -14.67 -2.54
CA GLY A 84 -31.94 -15.57 -2.70
C GLY A 84 -31.91 -16.68 -1.67
N ALA A 85 -31.98 -17.94 -2.11
CA ALA A 85 -31.86 -19.12 -1.24
C ALA A 85 -30.41 -19.55 -0.96
N ARG A 86 -29.42 -18.79 -1.42
CA ARG A 86 -27.98 -19.10 -1.29
C ARG A 86 -27.24 -17.95 -0.60
N PHE A 87 -25.94 -18.09 -0.46
CA PHE A 87 -25.07 -17.07 0.13
C PHE A 87 -23.90 -16.78 -0.80
N VAL A 88 -23.42 -15.55 -0.82
CA VAL A 88 -22.23 -15.17 -1.59
C VAL A 88 -21.15 -14.65 -0.65
N VAL A 89 -19.91 -15.08 -0.88
CA VAL A 89 -18.75 -14.59 -0.13
C VAL A 89 -18.47 -13.15 -0.52
N VAL A 90 -18.34 -12.26 0.46
CA VAL A 90 -18.16 -10.83 0.26
C VAL A 90 -17.03 -10.29 1.13
N ALA A 91 -16.59 -9.06 0.83
CA ALA A 91 -15.91 -8.26 1.83
C ALA A 91 -16.91 -7.75 2.87
N PRO A 92 -16.52 -7.66 4.14
CA PRO A 92 -17.35 -6.98 5.11
C PRO A 92 -17.45 -5.50 4.71
N PRO A 93 -18.65 -4.92 4.71
CA PRO A 93 -18.82 -3.53 4.30
C PRO A 93 -18.20 -2.58 5.31
N ILE A 94 -17.72 -1.43 4.81
CA ILE A 94 -17.24 -0.33 5.65
C ILE A 94 -18.35 0.10 6.61
N GLY A 95 -18.00 0.27 7.88
CA GLY A 95 -18.93 0.61 8.96
C GLY A 95 -19.60 -0.60 9.63
N LEU A 96 -19.34 -1.83 9.20
CA LEU A 96 -19.83 -3.02 9.91
C LEU A 96 -19.13 -3.16 11.27
N VAL A 97 -19.91 -3.28 12.34
CA VAL A 97 -19.38 -3.40 13.70
C VAL A 97 -19.40 -4.87 14.11
N VAL A 98 -18.23 -5.41 14.43
CA VAL A 98 -18.04 -6.76 14.97
C VAL A 98 -17.78 -6.70 16.48
N PRO A 99 -18.39 -7.58 17.29
CA PRO A 99 -18.14 -7.59 18.73
C PRO A 99 -16.73 -8.09 19.07
N VAL A 100 -16.19 -8.99 18.25
CA VAL A 100 -14.88 -9.62 18.44
C VAL A 100 -14.18 -9.67 17.08
N LEU A 101 -12.87 -9.41 17.06
CA LEU A 101 -12.06 -9.50 15.86
C LEU A 101 -11.94 -10.96 15.37
N PRO A 102 -11.80 -11.17 14.05
CA PRO A 102 -11.37 -12.45 13.51
C PRO A 102 -10.10 -12.98 14.17
N ASN A 103 -10.04 -14.30 14.42
CA ASN A 103 -8.83 -14.94 14.93
C ASN A 103 -7.68 -14.77 13.93
N GLY A 104 -6.48 -14.43 14.43
CA GLY A 104 -5.30 -14.19 13.59
C GLY A 104 -5.17 -12.76 13.07
N PHE A 105 -5.92 -11.80 13.63
CA PHE A 105 -5.68 -10.39 13.36
C PHE A 105 -4.28 -9.96 13.81
N VAL A 106 -3.75 -8.93 13.18
CA VAL A 106 -2.52 -8.23 13.58
C VAL A 106 -2.82 -6.79 13.95
N SER A 107 -2.14 -6.25 14.95
CA SER A 107 -2.25 -4.82 15.30
C SER A 107 -1.28 -4.01 14.45
N VAL A 108 -1.73 -2.90 13.87
CA VAL A 108 -0.94 -1.99 13.03
C VAL A 108 -1.17 -0.57 13.52
N THR A 109 -0.10 0.17 13.80
CA THR A 109 -0.19 1.57 14.27
C THR A 109 0.04 2.51 13.10
N ILE A 110 -0.99 3.23 12.67
CA ILE A 110 -0.96 4.12 11.50
C ILE A 110 -1.29 5.55 11.93
N GLY A 111 -0.38 6.49 11.73
CA GLY A 111 -0.58 7.90 12.10
C GLY A 111 -0.95 8.10 13.58
N GLY A 112 -0.34 7.32 14.48
CA GLY A 112 -0.64 7.34 15.92
C GLY A 112 -1.95 6.64 16.35
N ARG A 113 -2.70 6.03 15.41
CA ARG A 113 -3.93 5.28 15.70
C ARG A 113 -3.68 3.78 15.59
N SER A 114 -4.07 3.02 16.61
CA SER A 114 -4.07 1.55 16.55
C SER A 114 -5.23 1.04 15.71
N LEU A 115 -4.91 0.39 14.61
CA LEU A 115 -5.81 -0.36 13.75
C LEU A 115 -5.53 -1.85 13.88
N TYR A 116 -6.53 -2.67 13.58
CA TYR A 116 -6.41 -4.13 13.58
C TYR A 116 -6.67 -4.63 12.17
N ARG A 117 -5.74 -5.40 11.61
CA ARG A 117 -5.86 -5.94 10.26
C ARG A 117 -6.06 -7.45 10.30
N TYR A 118 -7.03 -7.93 9.52
CA TYR A 118 -7.18 -9.35 9.23
C TYR A 118 -7.43 -9.52 7.73
N ASP A 119 -6.60 -10.33 7.08
CA ASP A 119 -6.55 -10.40 5.61
C ASP A 119 -6.38 -8.98 5.03
N ASP A 120 -7.19 -8.59 4.04
CA ASP A 120 -7.22 -7.23 3.46
C ASP A 120 -8.22 -6.28 4.16
N THR A 121 -8.75 -6.65 5.34
CA THR A 121 -9.75 -5.84 6.06
C THR A 121 -9.14 -5.15 7.28
N TYR A 122 -9.44 -3.86 7.42
CA TYR A 122 -9.01 -3.03 8.55
C TYR A 122 -10.17 -2.76 9.50
N TYR A 123 -9.87 -2.83 10.79
CA TYR A 123 -10.81 -2.62 11.88
C TYR A 123 -10.26 -1.55 12.83
N ALA A 124 -11.13 -0.67 13.31
CA ALA A 124 -10.81 0.30 14.37
C ALA A 124 -11.61 -0.03 15.64
N ARG A 125 -11.07 0.32 16.80
CA ARG A 125 -11.80 0.21 18.08
C ARG A 125 -13.08 1.07 18.02
N HIS A 126 -14.18 0.50 18.49
CA HIS A 126 -15.49 1.15 18.58
C HIS A 126 -16.11 0.83 19.95
N ASP A 127 -17.04 1.65 20.44
CA ASP A 127 -17.59 1.54 21.81
C ASP A 127 -18.14 0.15 22.16
N ARG A 128 -18.69 -0.54 21.14
CA ARG A 128 -19.32 -1.86 21.26
C ARG A 128 -18.54 -2.99 20.59
N GLY A 129 -17.28 -2.77 20.22
CA GLY A 129 -16.44 -3.76 19.54
C GLY A 129 -15.45 -3.12 18.58
N TYR A 130 -15.51 -3.52 17.32
CA TYR A 130 -14.59 -3.08 16.27
C TYR A 130 -15.35 -2.78 14.99
N VAL A 131 -15.08 -1.64 14.38
CA VAL A 131 -15.75 -1.21 13.15
C VAL A 131 -14.83 -1.41 11.96
N VAL A 132 -15.35 -1.96 10.87
CA VAL A 132 -14.63 -2.06 9.60
C VAL A 132 -14.44 -0.65 9.06
N VAL A 133 -13.18 -0.29 8.78
CA VAL A 133 -12.81 1.02 8.26
C VAL A 133 -12.20 0.90 6.88
N GLU A 134 -12.20 2.01 6.16
CA GLU A 134 -11.46 2.11 4.90
C GLU A 134 -10.00 1.72 5.14
N PRO A 135 -9.39 0.92 4.25
CA PRO A 135 -7.96 0.69 4.31
C PRO A 135 -7.21 2.02 4.36
N PRO A 136 -6.15 2.11 5.18
CA PRO A 136 -5.24 3.25 5.15
C PRO A 136 -4.75 3.46 3.70
N ARG A 137 -4.58 4.71 3.28
CA ARG A 137 -3.92 4.98 1.99
C ARG A 137 -2.56 4.31 2.02
N GLN A 138 -2.09 3.81 0.86
CA GLN A 138 -0.85 3.04 0.82
C GLN A 138 0.34 3.82 1.40
N ASP A 139 0.36 5.14 1.22
CA ASP A 139 1.40 6.00 1.80
C ASP A 139 1.31 6.06 3.34
N ASP A 140 0.09 6.09 3.90
CA ASP A 140 -0.14 6.04 5.34
C ASP A 140 0.30 4.68 5.90
N ALA A 141 -0.02 3.58 5.19
CA ALA A 141 0.34 2.21 5.56
C ALA A 141 1.85 1.93 5.46
N ARG A 142 2.55 2.52 4.48
CA ARG A 142 4.02 2.45 4.36
C ARG A 142 4.69 3.19 5.51
N ARG A 143 4.31 4.45 5.73
CA ARG A 143 4.80 5.27 6.87
C ARG A 143 4.57 4.58 8.22
N ALA A 144 3.47 3.83 8.34
CA ALA A 144 3.07 3.14 9.55
C ALA A 144 3.68 1.75 9.77
N SER A 145 4.01 1.03 8.70
CA SER A 145 4.63 -0.30 8.79
C SER A 145 6.12 -0.23 9.13
N GLY A 146 6.63 0.96 9.48
CA GLY A 146 8.07 1.21 9.64
C GLY A 146 8.84 0.97 8.35
N GLY A 147 8.12 0.87 7.23
CA GLY A 147 8.69 0.65 5.91
C GLY A 147 9.32 1.94 5.44
N GLU A 148 10.65 1.90 5.35
CA GLU A 148 11.53 2.92 4.76
C GLU A 148 11.91 4.11 5.65
N ASP A 149 12.22 3.86 6.92
CA ASP A 149 13.08 4.81 7.65
C ASP A 149 14.16 4.14 8.48
N ARG A 150 14.81 3.16 7.88
CA ARG A 150 16.04 2.61 8.41
C ARG A 150 17.07 2.82 7.33
N LEU A 151 17.91 3.86 7.49
CA LEU A 151 19.12 3.99 6.69
C LEU A 151 19.90 2.67 6.78
N PHE A 152 20.07 1.99 5.65
CA PHE A 152 20.95 0.84 5.54
C PHE A 152 22.37 1.36 5.31
N VAL A 153 23.19 1.31 6.35
CA VAL A 153 24.56 1.85 6.35
C VAL A 153 25.57 0.72 6.13
N TYR A 154 26.29 0.76 5.01
CA TYR A 154 27.29 -0.24 4.63
C TYR A 154 28.71 0.35 4.68
N PRO A 155 29.66 -0.26 5.40
CA PRO A 155 31.05 0.19 5.44
C PRO A 155 31.74 -0.02 4.08
N LYS A 156 32.45 0.98 3.55
CA LYS A 156 33.26 0.82 2.33
C LYS A 156 34.72 0.46 2.61
N MET A 157 35.21 0.68 3.83
CA MET A 157 36.63 0.62 4.18
C MET A 157 36.93 -0.40 5.29
N ASN A 158 36.10 -1.45 5.42
CA ASN A 158 36.20 -2.45 6.49
C ASN A 158 36.28 -1.83 7.90
N GLN A 159 35.53 -0.75 8.14
CA GLN A 159 35.47 -0.11 9.46
C GLN A 159 34.98 -1.13 10.52
N SER A 160 35.66 -1.18 11.68
CA SER A 160 35.26 -2.07 12.78
C SER A 160 33.90 -1.64 13.37
N GLU A 161 33.13 -2.58 13.93
CA GLU A 161 31.80 -2.25 14.48
C GLU A 161 31.83 -1.10 15.50
N LYS A 162 32.90 -1.01 16.30
CA LYS A 162 33.08 0.09 17.26
C LYS A 162 33.20 1.45 16.57
N VAL A 163 33.98 1.54 15.48
CA VAL A 163 34.11 2.76 14.68
C VAL A 163 32.76 3.09 14.05
N GLN A 164 32.08 2.12 13.47
CA GLN A 164 30.77 2.35 12.87
C GLN A 164 29.72 2.81 13.88
N ALA A 165 29.72 2.27 15.10
CA ALA A 165 28.83 2.72 16.18
C ALA A 165 29.12 4.16 16.60
N THR A 166 30.41 4.50 16.72
CA THR A 166 30.85 5.87 17.04
C THR A 166 30.43 6.84 15.94
N ASP A 167 30.71 6.52 14.68
CA ASP A 167 30.36 7.35 13.52
C ASP A 167 28.85 7.56 13.41
N ARG A 168 28.05 6.49 13.62
CA ARG A 168 26.58 6.56 13.62
C ARG A 168 26.06 7.48 14.72
N TYR A 169 26.62 7.38 15.93
CA TYR A 169 26.23 8.23 17.04
C TYR A 169 26.62 9.69 16.79
N GLU A 170 27.85 9.96 16.37
CA GLU A 170 28.31 11.33 16.10
C GLU A 170 27.54 11.96 14.93
N CYS A 171 27.22 11.19 13.88
CA CYS A 171 26.37 11.69 12.80
C CYS A 171 24.94 11.95 13.28
N HIS A 172 24.38 11.10 14.16
CA HIS A 172 23.08 11.33 14.79
C HIS A 172 23.06 12.65 15.55
N GLU A 173 24.02 12.86 16.45
CA GLU A 173 24.14 14.10 17.21
C GLU A 173 24.24 15.31 16.28
N TRP A 174 25.08 15.23 15.24
CA TRP A 174 25.23 16.32 14.28
C TRP A 174 23.94 16.58 13.50
N GLY A 175 23.27 15.54 13.00
CA GLY A 175 22.00 15.66 12.27
C GLY A 175 20.90 16.28 13.12
N SER A 176 20.79 15.87 14.39
CA SER A 176 19.81 16.42 15.34
C SER A 176 20.09 17.90 15.63
N VAL A 177 21.35 18.29 15.84
CA VAL A 177 21.74 19.70 16.05
C VAL A 177 21.48 20.56 14.81
N GLN A 178 21.76 20.05 13.62
CA GLN A 178 21.56 20.80 12.36
C GLN A 178 20.09 21.05 12.04
N THR A 179 19.21 20.12 12.41
CA THR A 179 17.81 20.13 11.97
C THR A 179 16.82 20.46 13.10
N GLY A 180 17.25 20.38 14.36
CA GLY A 180 16.37 20.50 15.52
C GLY A 180 15.40 19.32 15.67
N TYR A 181 15.63 18.22 14.95
CA TYR A 181 14.80 17.01 14.98
C TYR A 181 15.56 15.85 15.64
N ASP A 182 14.98 15.29 16.70
CA ASP A 182 15.53 14.12 17.41
C ASP A 182 14.67 12.86 17.19
N PRO A 183 15.12 11.86 16.41
CA PRO A 183 14.34 10.67 16.10
C PRO A 183 14.03 9.78 17.32
N THR A 184 14.67 10.01 18.47
CA THR A 184 14.38 9.27 19.71
C THR A 184 13.13 9.78 20.43
N LEU A 185 12.66 10.98 20.08
CA LEU A 185 11.50 11.64 20.68
C LEU A 185 10.24 11.48 19.80
N SER A 186 9.07 11.58 20.43
CA SER A 186 7.81 11.65 19.70
C SER A 186 7.78 12.90 18.81
N TYR A 187 7.41 12.73 17.53
CA TYR A 187 7.44 13.78 16.51
C TYR A 187 8.80 14.48 16.33
N GLY A 188 9.92 13.91 16.79
CA GLY A 188 11.21 14.59 16.68
C GLY A 188 11.48 15.65 17.74
N GLY A 189 10.63 15.77 18.77
CA GLY A 189 10.67 16.92 19.69
C GLY A 189 10.10 18.21 19.10
N VAL A 190 9.45 18.15 17.92
CA VAL A 190 8.86 19.29 17.22
C VAL A 190 7.34 19.14 17.06
N GLY A 191 6.68 20.21 16.59
CA GLY A 191 5.24 20.18 16.31
C GLY A 191 4.88 19.21 15.18
N PRO A 192 3.69 18.57 15.21
CA PRO A 192 3.31 17.51 14.27
C PRO A 192 3.27 17.97 12.81
N GLU A 193 3.00 19.25 12.56
CA GLU A 193 2.99 19.83 11.21
C GLU A 193 4.38 19.91 10.57
N GLN A 194 5.43 20.06 11.37
CA GLN A 194 6.83 20.20 10.89
C GLN A 194 7.60 18.88 10.91
N ALA A 195 7.12 17.90 11.67
CA ALA A 195 7.82 16.65 11.94
C ALA A 195 8.21 15.87 10.68
N GLU A 196 7.35 15.80 9.66
CA GLU A 196 7.66 15.06 8.42
C GLU A 196 8.80 15.72 7.63
N SER A 197 8.79 17.06 7.51
CA SER A 197 9.83 17.80 6.80
C SER A 197 11.17 17.72 7.53
N LEU A 198 11.18 18.00 8.84
CA LEU A 198 12.43 18.02 9.61
C LEU A 198 13.02 16.63 9.78
N ARG A 199 12.18 15.58 9.80
CA ARG A 199 12.62 14.19 9.69
C ARG A 199 13.34 13.94 8.36
N ALA A 200 12.77 14.38 7.24
CA ALA A 200 13.41 14.23 5.93
C ALA A 200 14.74 15.00 5.85
N ASP A 201 14.82 16.17 6.48
CA ASP A 201 16.06 16.95 6.61
C ASP A 201 17.10 16.22 7.45
N TYR A 202 16.69 15.64 8.58
CA TYR A 202 17.53 14.84 9.46
C TYR A 202 18.12 13.63 8.72
N LEU A 203 17.32 12.91 7.94
CA LEU A 203 17.80 11.75 7.17
C LEU A 203 18.80 12.15 6.09
N ARG A 204 18.58 13.28 5.41
CA ARG A 204 19.55 13.82 4.45
C ARG A 204 20.86 14.21 5.13
N ALA A 205 20.80 14.86 6.29
CA ALA A 205 21.97 15.20 7.08
C ALA A 205 22.75 13.94 7.53
N MET A 206 22.04 12.93 8.05
CA MET A 206 22.61 11.65 8.43
C MET A 206 23.32 10.95 7.27
N THR A 207 22.64 10.86 6.12
CA THR A 207 23.20 10.27 4.90
C THR A 207 24.47 10.99 4.49
N ALA A 208 24.46 12.32 4.40
CA ALA A 208 25.63 13.10 4.00
C ALA A 208 26.81 12.92 4.96
N CYS A 209 26.56 12.91 6.28
CA CYS A 209 27.60 12.71 7.29
C CYS A 209 28.25 11.33 7.18
N LEU A 210 27.43 10.27 7.03
CA LEU A 210 27.92 8.90 6.90
C LEU A 210 28.62 8.68 5.56
N GLU A 211 28.11 9.21 4.46
CA GLU A 211 28.77 9.10 3.16
C GLU A 211 30.13 9.79 3.14
N ALA A 212 30.27 10.95 3.79
CA ALA A 212 31.54 11.65 3.97
C ALA A 212 32.56 10.83 4.80
N ARG A 213 32.08 9.95 5.68
CA ARG A 213 32.90 9.00 6.47
C ARG A 213 33.16 7.68 5.76
N GLY A 214 32.79 7.57 4.49
CA GLY A 214 33.04 6.39 3.66
C GLY A 214 32.08 5.24 3.94
N TYR A 215 30.83 5.55 4.27
CA TYR A 215 29.72 4.60 4.22
C TYR A 215 28.96 4.70 2.88
N THR A 216 28.22 3.65 2.54
CA THR A 216 27.12 3.73 1.57
C THR A 216 25.83 3.71 2.36
N VAL A 217 24.90 4.62 2.06
CA VAL A 217 23.61 4.69 2.74
C VAL A 217 22.50 4.45 1.72
N ARG A 218 21.53 3.60 2.05
CA ARG A 218 20.37 3.27 1.21
C ARG A 218 19.08 3.20 2.00
#